data_AF-A0AAD3H6W3-F1
#
_entry.id   AF-A0AAD3H6W3-F1
#
_cell.length_a   1.000
_cell.length_b   1.000
_cell.length_c   1.000
_cell.angle_alpha   90.00
_cell.angle_beta   90.00
_cell.angle_gamma   90.00
#
_symmetry.space_group_name_H-M   'P 1'
#
loop_
_entity.id
_entity.type
_entity.pdbx_description
1 polymer ?
#
loop_
_entity_poly.entity_id
_entity_poly.type
_entity_poly.pdbx_seq_one_letter_code
_entity_poly.pdbx_strand_id
1 'polypeptide(L)'
;MVFSLLFLLSLFIFLIKFTVEASGGSSFYLYTPDGTGKEKKADVEPIIDYVKPDRNVGESDSAYTERISHPHFLSDAKEEGDRIVEFYAAWCGHCQHYKPKYIALAREIISVKPDVKFYAVPCPVHGNICKDQKIKGYPTVKFFKAGSSEGEVLPHNVKGETILKDHLGLSKEDIKSVKKMSGKDNGISKSIGNNELVFSSAVGSNIKDVSNDATLSFDFAVRNSIFLTNDKLRNTQAHAFQKWLDLLNKSIPVSMRGVKDDVMLLLHHFDGVIQSEEKMLKFVSKKNVSSWSQNCSKGVNGAGYTCGLWELFHIVTVGIVQWNIASEHARVSTLDAADTIRDYIENYFTCDECRKNFIAMYEACQFQRCDRLSKNVSEDAIKTWKQLPLWLWETHNDVNVRLMNESRMENGLPKATFDEEQKARWPSTKSCPQCWRGGGEWDEEEVYKYLRSYYWPNDLLDNSDLEVKKIPQARMQSKDSKMNIFEPSYGNKASNERTKVSSGIFKVKTLAFLGLLCVMLLTYYIRRRRKRNKVRLQKRYRLYSHK
;
A
#
# COMPACT_ATOMS: atom_id res chain seq x y z
N MET A 1 22.19 32.85 -53.73
CA MET A 1 21.07 32.82 -52.76
C MET A 1 20.40 31.44 -52.65
N VAL A 2 20.10 30.74 -53.77
CA VAL A 2 19.40 29.44 -53.71
C VAL A 2 20.23 28.30 -53.07
N PHE A 3 21.56 28.28 -53.31
CA PHE A 3 22.45 27.27 -52.69
C PHE A 3 22.63 27.44 -51.17
N SER A 4 22.56 28.68 -50.65
CA SER A 4 22.65 28.93 -49.21
C SER A 4 21.37 28.53 -48.47
N LEU A 5 20.20 28.61 -49.14
CA LEU A 5 18.93 28.16 -48.56
C LEU A 5 18.84 26.63 -48.46
N LEU A 6 19.35 25.91 -49.46
CA LEU A 6 19.36 24.45 -49.47
C LEU A 6 20.35 23.86 -48.44
N PHE A 7 21.48 24.53 -48.21
CA PHE A 7 22.43 24.12 -47.17
C PHE A 7 21.89 24.39 -45.76
N LEU A 8 21.16 25.48 -45.55
CA LEU A 8 20.47 25.77 -44.29
C LEU A 8 19.29 24.82 -44.04
N LEU A 9 18.55 24.43 -45.08
CA LEU A 9 17.48 23.41 -44.95
C LEU A 9 18.05 22.02 -44.62
N SER A 10 19.19 21.62 -45.20
CA SER A 10 19.79 20.32 -44.88
C SER A 10 20.38 20.29 -43.47
N LEU A 11 20.98 21.39 -42.99
CA LEU A 11 21.42 21.55 -41.60
C LEU A 11 20.24 21.55 -40.61
N PHE A 12 19.10 22.15 -40.98
CA PHE A 12 17.89 22.13 -40.15
C PHE A 12 17.28 20.73 -40.06
N ILE A 13 17.27 19.97 -41.17
CA ILE A 13 16.82 18.57 -41.19
C ILE A 13 17.79 17.67 -40.42
N PHE A 14 19.10 17.94 -40.47
CA PHE A 14 20.11 17.18 -39.71
C PHE A 14 20.03 17.48 -38.20
N LEU A 15 19.74 18.72 -37.80
CA LEU A 15 19.50 19.12 -36.41
C LEU A 15 18.17 18.59 -35.86
N ILE A 16 17.12 18.44 -36.70
CA ILE A 16 15.86 17.77 -36.30
C ILE A 16 16.09 16.27 -36.13
N LYS A 17 16.92 15.63 -36.97
CA LYS A 17 17.30 14.22 -36.78
C LYS A 17 18.12 14.01 -35.49
N PHE A 18 19.01 14.92 -35.13
CA PHE A 18 19.80 14.83 -33.89
C PHE A 18 19.05 15.25 -32.61
N THR A 19 17.89 15.92 -32.71
CA THR A 19 17.04 16.26 -31.55
C THR A 19 15.90 15.26 -31.32
N VAL A 20 15.58 14.41 -32.30
CA VAL A 20 14.60 13.32 -32.14
C VAL A 20 15.22 12.02 -31.61
N GLU A 21 16.55 11.89 -31.58
CA GLU A 21 17.26 10.74 -30.95
C GLU A 21 17.73 11.00 -29.50
N ALA A 22 17.37 12.14 -28.89
CA ALA A 22 17.66 12.45 -27.49
C ALA A 22 16.42 12.44 -26.56
N SER A 23 15.24 12.05 -27.05
CA SER A 23 14.02 11.86 -26.25
C SER A 23 13.57 10.39 -26.17
N GLY A 24 14.48 9.46 -26.45
CA GLY A 24 14.30 8.04 -26.15
C GLY A 24 14.55 7.77 -24.67
N GLY A 25 13.69 8.31 -23.79
CA GLY A 25 13.66 7.92 -22.39
C GLY A 25 13.44 6.42 -22.31
N SER A 26 14.47 5.68 -21.94
CA SER A 26 14.46 4.23 -21.77
C SER A 26 13.34 3.86 -20.79
N SER A 27 12.23 3.38 -21.35
CA SER A 27 11.05 2.97 -20.61
C SER A 27 11.33 1.65 -19.90
N PHE A 28 11.77 1.72 -18.64
CA PHE A 28 11.87 0.55 -17.78
C PHE A 28 10.48 0.19 -17.25
N TYR A 29 9.69 -0.48 -18.10
CA TYR A 29 8.58 -1.29 -17.62
C TYR A 29 9.13 -2.45 -16.77
N LEU A 30 8.36 -2.91 -15.78
CA LEU A 30 8.76 -4.08 -14.99
C LEU A 30 9.04 -5.31 -15.86
N TYR A 31 8.54 -5.39 -17.08
CA TYR A 31 8.90 -6.43 -18.04
C TYR A 31 9.26 -5.76 -19.36
N THR A 32 10.54 -5.80 -19.72
CA THR A 32 11.03 -5.38 -21.05
C THR A 32 11.73 -6.57 -21.69
N PRO A 33 11.33 -6.99 -22.90
CA PRO A 33 12.18 -7.83 -23.74
C PRO A 33 13.41 -7.01 -24.12
N ASP A 34 14.60 -7.53 -23.87
CA ASP A 34 15.85 -6.86 -24.27
C ASP A 34 15.87 -6.69 -25.79
N GLY A 35 15.69 -5.45 -26.26
CA GLY A 35 15.77 -5.06 -27.67
C GLY A 35 17.20 -5.01 -28.22
N THR A 36 18.11 -5.86 -27.75
CA THR A 36 19.47 -5.92 -28.30
C THR A 36 19.62 -7.15 -29.18
N GLY A 37 19.53 -6.93 -30.49
CA GLY A 37 19.81 -7.93 -31.52
C GLY A 37 21.29 -8.34 -31.54
N LYS A 38 21.72 -9.13 -30.54
CA LYS A 38 22.96 -9.89 -30.58
C LYS A 38 22.68 -11.30 -30.06
N GLU A 39 22.63 -12.25 -31.01
CA GLU A 39 22.60 -13.68 -30.73
C GLU A 39 23.76 -14.07 -29.79
N LYS A 40 23.41 -14.38 -28.55
CA LYS A 40 24.19 -15.27 -27.69
C LYS A 40 23.34 -16.51 -27.46
N LYS A 41 24.00 -17.68 -27.51
CA LYS A 41 23.46 -19.05 -27.42
C LYS A 41 22.14 -19.16 -26.63
N ALA A 42 21.17 -19.81 -27.27
CA ALA A 42 19.81 -20.15 -26.84
C ALA A 42 19.62 -20.38 -25.32
N ASP A 43 19.51 -19.31 -24.56
CA ASP A 43 18.66 -19.24 -23.37
C ASP A 43 17.33 -18.68 -23.86
N VAL A 44 16.28 -19.52 -23.89
CA VAL A 44 14.92 -19.08 -24.25
C VAL A 44 14.43 -18.20 -23.11
N GLU A 45 14.69 -16.90 -23.20
CA GLU A 45 14.04 -15.94 -22.31
C GLU A 45 12.54 -15.97 -22.61
N PRO A 46 11.69 -16.24 -21.62
CA PRO A 46 10.27 -16.40 -21.85
C PRO A 46 9.73 -15.04 -22.33
N ILE A 47 9.07 -15.06 -23.48
CA ILE A 47 8.34 -13.88 -23.97
C ILE A 47 7.18 -13.67 -22.99
N ILE A 48 7.34 -12.69 -22.11
CA ILE A 48 6.26 -12.18 -21.27
C ILE A 48 5.67 -11.00 -22.02
N ASP A 49 4.55 -11.24 -22.71
CA ASP A 49 3.86 -10.18 -23.42
C ASP A 49 3.11 -9.27 -22.45
N TYR A 50 3.25 -7.97 -22.67
CA TYR A 50 2.65 -6.96 -21.82
C TYR A 50 1.82 -6.00 -22.65
N VAL A 51 0.70 -5.54 -22.07
CA VAL A 51 -0.15 -4.54 -22.71
C VAL A 51 0.53 -3.18 -22.57
N LYS A 52 1.20 -2.72 -23.63
CA LYS A 52 1.81 -1.37 -23.68
C LYS A 52 0.73 -0.29 -23.52
N PRO A 53 0.93 0.75 -22.68
CA PRO A 53 0.00 1.87 -22.61
C PRO A 53 -0.01 2.70 -23.90
N ASP A 54 1.12 2.78 -24.58
CA ASP A 54 1.28 3.65 -25.74
C ASP A 54 0.58 3.07 -26.97
N ARG A 55 0.13 3.97 -27.86
CA ARG A 55 -0.39 3.59 -29.17
C ARG A 55 0.71 3.04 -30.05
N ASN A 56 0.41 1.98 -30.79
CA ASN A 56 1.29 1.53 -31.85
C ASN A 56 1.21 2.48 -33.04
N VAL A 57 2.30 2.64 -33.76
CA VAL A 57 2.33 3.48 -34.98
C VAL A 57 1.36 2.89 -36.00
N GLY A 58 0.39 3.69 -36.45
CA GLY A 58 -0.65 3.26 -37.40
C GLY A 58 -1.84 2.52 -36.79
N GLU A 59 -1.90 2.39 -35.45
CA GLU A 59 -3.04 1.79 -34.75
C GLU A 59 -4.27 2.71 -34.78
N SER A 60 -5.42 2.18 -35.20
CA SER A 60 -6.68 2.92 -35.16
C SER A 60 -7.15 3.14 -33.72
N ASP A 61 -8.00 4.16 -33.51
CA ASP A 61 -8.62 4.41 -32.21
C ASP A 61 -9.37 3.19 -31.67
N SER A 62 -10.06 2.46 -32.55
CA SER A 62 -10.78 1.24 -32.20
C SER A 62 -9.84 0.10 -31.80
N ALA A 63 -8.76 -0.13 -32.56
CA ALA A 63 -7.78 -1.17 -32.26
C ALA A 63 -7.03 -0.87 -30.95
N TYR A 64 -6.68 0.40 -30.72
CA TYR A 64 -6.10 0.85 -29.46
C TYR A 64 -7.04 0.60 -28.28
N THR A 65 -8.31 1.02 -28.40
CA THR A 65 -9.33 0.87 -27.35
C THR A 65 -9.59 -0.60 -27.03
N GLU A 66 -9.66 -1.44 -28.05
CA GLU A 66 -9.84 -2.88 -27.91
C GLU A 66 -8.65 -3.51 -27.18
N ARG A 67 -7.42 -3.20 -27.59
CA ARG A 67 -6.20 -3.77 -26.99
C ARG A 67 -6.04 -3.42 -25.51
N ILE A 68 -6.36 -2.19 -25.12
CA ILE A 68 -6.20 -1.72 -23.73
C ILE A 68 -7.38 -2.10 -22.82
N SER A 69 -8.53 -2.46 -23.38
CA SER A 69 -9.74 -2.80 -22.60
C SER A 69 -10.01 -4.30 -22.58
N HIS A 70 -9.82 -4.98 -23.72
CA HIS A 70 -10.14 -6.38 -23.95
C HIS A 70 -9.00 -7.06 -24.74
N PRO A 71 -7.83 -7.22 -24.12
CA PRO A 71 -6.69 -7.80 -24.80
C PRO A 71 -7.03 -9.24 -25.19
N HIS A 72 -6.79 -9.59 -26.46
CA HIS A 72 -7.21 -10.85 -27.07
C HIS A 72 -6.85 -12.09 -26.23
N PHE A 73 -5.69 -12.08 -25.57
CA PHE A 73 -5.24 -13.18 -24.71
C PHE A 73 -6.09 -13.40 -23.44
N LEU A 74 -6.96 -12.46 -23.06
CA LEU A 74 -7.96 -12.61 -21.99
C LEU A 74 -9.40 -12.68 -22.51
N SER A 75 -9.69 -12.02 -23.64
CA SER A 75 -11.04 -11.84 -24.16
C SER A 75 -11.45 -12.85 -25.21
N ASP A 76 -10.52 -13.45 -25.97
CA ASP A 76 -10.88 -14.40 -27.02
C ASP A 76 -10.79 -15.86 -26.53
N ALA A 77 -11.95 -16.52 -26.53
CA ALA A 77 -12.10 -17.96 -26.31
C ALA A 77 -11.55 -18.80 -27.49
N LYS A 78 -11.06 -18.16 -28.56
CA LYS A 78 -10.36 -18.81 -29.67
C LYS A 78 -8.85 -18.91 -29.47
N GLU A 79 -8.31 -18.34 -28.41
CA GLU A 79 -6.91 -18.57 -28.05
C GLU A 79 -6.70 -20.04 -27.67
N GLU A 80 -5.99 -20.75 -28.53
CA GLU A 80 -5.85 -22.21 -28.51
C GLU A 80 -4.88 -22.69 -27.42
N GLY A 81 -4.11 -21.79 -26.79
CA GLY A 81 -3.08 -22.10 -25.81
C GLY A 81 -3.47 -21.85 -24.36
N ASP A 82 -2.91 -22.65 -23.45
CA ASP A 82 -2.91 -22.37 -22.01
C ASP A 82 -2.03 -21.13 -21.72
N ARG A 83 -2.48 -20.30 -20.78
CA ARG A 83 -1.85 -19.00 -20.49
C ARG A 83 -1.69 -18.80 -19.00
N ILE A 84 -0.59 -18.18 -18.59
CA ILE A 84 -0.37 -17.73 -17.21
C ILE A 84 -0.19 -16.22 -17.24
N VAL A 85 -0.97 -15.50 -16.44
CA VAL A 85 -1.02 -14.04 -16.47
C VAL A 85 -0.77 -13.49 -15.07
N GLU A 86 0.22 -12.61 -14.94
CA GLU A 86 0.44 -11.82 -13.74
C GLU A 86 -0.28 -10.47 -13.85
N PHE A 87 -1.07 -10.13 -12.85
CA PHE A 87 -1.67 -8.83 -12.64
C PHE A 87 -0.89 -8.09 -11.55
N TYR A 88 -0.25 -6.97 -11.90
CA TYR A 88 0.73 -6.31 -11.03
C TYR A 88 0.58 -4.78 -11.02
N ALA A 89 1.35 -4.13 -10.14
CA ALA A 89 1.50 -2.69 -10.11
C ALA A 89 2.98 -2.28 -9.98
N ALA A 90 3.44 -1.34 -10.81
CA ALA A 90 4.84 -0.92 -10.84
C ALA A 90 5.34 -0.29 -9.52
N TRP A 91 4.45 0.43 -8.82
CA TRP A 91 4.74 1.02 -7.52
C TRP A 91 4.80 0.01 -6.36
N CYS A 92 4.34 -1.23 -6.57
CA CYS A 92 4.21 -2.23 -5.52
C CYS A 92 5.55 -2.93 -5.30
N GLY A 93 6.18 -2.70 -4.13
CA GLY A 93 7.44 -3.34 -3.77
C GLY A 93 7.39 -4.86 -3.85
N HIS A 94 6.29 -5.48 -3.42
CA HIS A 94 6.12 -6.94 -3.54
C HIS A 94 6.08 -7.41 -5.00
N CYS A 95 5.46 -6.66 -5.93
CA CYS A 95 5.50 -7.00 -7.36
C CYS A 95 6.93 -6.91 -7.91
N GLN A 96 7.69 -5.88 -7.52
CA GLN A 96 9.08 -5.72 -7.92
C GLN A 96 9.96 -6.90 -7.46
N HIS A 97 9.76 -7.38 -6.23
CA HIS A 97 10.47 -8.55 -5.68
C HIS A 97 9.96 -9.88 -6.26
N TYR A 98 8.70 -9.93 -6.70
CA TYR A 98 8.10 -11.12 -7.29
C TYR A 98 8.51 -11.33 -8.76
N LYS A 99 8.79 -10.25 -9.49
CA LYS A 99 9.19 -10.30 -10.91
C LYS A 99 10.23 -11.38 -11.25
N PRO A 100 11.38 -11.47 -10.57
CA PRO A 100 12.38 -12.50 -10.88
C PRO A 100 11.84 -13.93 -10.71
N LYS A 101 10.95 -14.14 -9.73
CA LYS A 101 10.31 -15.45 -9.49
C LYS A 101 9.33 -15.80 -10.60
N TYR A 102 8.57 -14.82 -11.10
CA TYR A 102 7.66 -15.01 -12.22
C TYR A 102 8.42 -15.36 -13.52
N ILE A 103 9.54 -14.69 -13.80
CA ILE A 103 10.40 -15.01 -14.95
C ILE A 103 10.99 -16.42 -14.82
N ALA A 104 11.45 -16.80 -13.63
CA ALA A 104 11.97 -18.14 -13.37
C ALA A 104 10.90 -19.23 -13.57
N LEU A 105 9.66 -18.97 -13.11
CA LEU A 105 8.52 -19.84 -13.32
C LEU A 105 8.22 -20.03 -14.82
N ALA A 106 8.24 -18.93 -15.58
CA ALA A 106 8.01 -18.97 -17.03
C ALA A 106 9.08 -19.79 -17.76
N ARG A 107 10.37 -19.61 -17.40
CA ARG A 107 11.47 -20.45 -17.91
C ARG A 107 11.26 -21.93 -17.59
N GLU A 108 10.90 -22.26 -16.36
CA GLU A 108 10.66 -23.65 -15.94
C GLU A 108 9.55 -24.29 -16.78
N ILE A 109 8.41 -23.61 -16.95
CA ILE A 109 7.25 -24.16 -17.65
C ILE A 109 7.49 -24.26 -19.15
N ILE A 110 8.02 -23.21 -19.79
CA ILE A 110 8.27 -23.19 -21.24
C ILE A 110 9.31 -24.24 -21.65
N SER A 111 10.27 -24.58 -20.77
CA SER A 111 11.23 -25.66 -21.03
C SER A 111 10.59 -27.05 -21.19
N VAL A 112 9.38 -27.24 -20.63
CA VAL A 112 8.63 -28.50 -20.67
C VAL A 112 7.43 -28.42 -21.63
N LYS A 113 6.74 -27.28 -21.66
CA LYS A 113 5.54 -27.00 -22.47
C LYS A 113 5.67 -25.65 -23.16
N PRO A 114 6.36 -25.60 -24.32
CA PRO A 114 6.61 -24.35 -25.05
C PRO A 114 5.35 -23.61 -25.53
N ASP A 115 4.22 -24.31 -25.62
CA ASP A 115 2.95 -23.75 -26.06
C ASP A 115 2.28 -22.87 -25.01
N VAL A 116 2.67 -23.00 -23.73
CA VAL A 116 2.12 -22.17 -22.64
C VAL A 116 2.66 -20.75 -22.77
N LYS A 117 1.75 -19.78 -22.82
CA LYS A 117 2.09 -18.35 -22.95
C LYS A 117 2.07 -17.64 -21.60
N PHE A 118 2.95 -16.67 -21.44
CA PHE A 118 3.04 -15.85 -20.23
C PHE A 118 2.75 -14.39 -20.56
N TYR A 119 1.93 -13.75 -19.72
CA TYR A 119 1.59 -12.34 -19.86
C TYR A 119 1.73 -11.60 -18.54
N ALA A 120 1.88 -10.28 -18.62
CA ALA A 120 1.86 -9.39 -17.46
C ALA A 120 1.02 -8.14 -17.72
N VAL A 121 0.07 -7.85 -16.83
CA VAL A 121 -0.89 -6.75 -16.93
C VAL A 121 -0.65 -5.73 -15.82
N PRO A 122 -0.17 -4.51 -16.14
CA PRO A 122 -0.06 -3.42 -15.17
C PRO A 122 -1.45 -2.82 -14.87
N CYS A 123 -2.08 -3.24 -13.77
CA CYS A 123 -3.44 -2.84 -13.43
C CYS A 123 -3.67 -1.33 -13.22
N PRO A 124 -2.72 -0.54 -12.67
CA PRO A 124 -2.89 0.91 -12.59
C PRO A 124 -3.08 1.61 -13.94
N VAL A 125 -2.61 0.98 -15.03
CA VAL A 125 -2.78 1.48 -16.39
C VAL A 125 -4.02 0.85 -17.04
N HIS A 126 -4.27 -0.41 -16.72
CA HIS A 126 -5.30 -1.26 -17.34
C HIS A 126 -6.40 -1.63 -16.34
N GLY A 127 -6.99 -0.61 -15.71
CA GLY A 127 -7.93 -0.81 -14.60
C GLY A 127 -9.16 -1.64 -14.97
N ASN A 128 -9.70 -1.46 -16.18
CA ASN A 128 -10.87 -2.20 -16.66
C ASN A 128 -10.59 -3.70 -16.76
N ILE A 129 -9.46 -4.07 -17.39
CA ILE A 129 -9.02 -5.47 -17.47
C ILE A 129 -8.97 -6.11 -16.08
N CYS A 130 -8.39 -5.42 -15.10
CA CYS A 130 -8.23 -5.96 -13.75
C CYS A 130 -9.56 -6.03 -12.98
N LYS A 131 -10.48 -5.09 -13.21
CA LYS A 131 -11.85 -5.14 -12.65
C LYS A 131 -12.64 -6.32 -13.21
N ASP A 132 -12.59 -6.53 -14.53
CA ASP A 132 -13.28 -7.65 -15.19
C ASP A 132 -12.71 -8.99 -14.71
N GLN A 133 -11.39 -9.05 -14.53
CA GLN A 133 -10.70 -10.20 -13.96
C GLN A 133 -10.83 -10.28 -12.43
N LYS A 134 -11.61 -9.40 -11.78
CA LYS A 134 -11.89 -9.40 -10.33
C LYS A 134 -10.61 -9.43 -9.48
N ILE A 135 -9.58 -8.72 -9.92
CA ILE A 135 -8.29 -8.60 -9.22
C ILE A 135 -8.48 -7.69 -7.99
N LYS A 136 -8.19 -8.23 -6.81
CA LYS A 136 -8.37 -7.54 -5.52
C LYS A 136 -7.08 -7.10 -4.86
N GLY A 137 -5.93 -7.44 -5.45
CA GLY A 137 -4.63 -7.16 -4.88
C GLY A 137 -3.48 -7.61 -5.79
N TYR A 138 -2.28 -7.12 -5.49
CA TYR A 138 -1.10 -7.29 -6.32
C TYR A 138 0.09 -7.93 -5.57
N PRO A 139 0.91 -8.73 -6.26
CA PRO A 139 0.61 -9.32 -7.58
C PRO A 139 -0.50 -10.38 -7.43
N THR A 140 -1.23 -10.68 -8.51
CA THR A 140 -2.11 -11.85 -8.60
C THR A 140 -1.72 -12.62 -9.84
N VAL A 141 -1.47 -13.92 -9.72
CA VAL A 141 -1.20 -14.79 -10.87
C VAL A 141 -2.42 -15.65 -11.15
N LYS A 142 -2.82 -15.75 -12.41
CA LYS A 142 -3.91 -16.63 -12.84
C LYS A 142 -3.48 -17.56 -13.96
N PHE A 143 -3.99 -18.79 -13.92
CA PHE A 143 -3.92 -19.77 -15.00
C PHE A 143 -5.21 -19.74 -15.82
N PHE A 144 -5.10 -19.62 -17.14
CA PHE A 144 -6.20 -19.67 -18.08
C PHE A 144 -6.03 -20.89 -18.97
N LYS A 145 -7.04 -21.76 -18.96
CA LYS A 145 -7.07 -22.90 -19.87
C LYS A 145 -7.29 -22.44 -21.31
N ALA A 146 -6.76 -23.18 -22.27
CA ALA A 146 -7.08 -23.00 -23.69
C ALA A 146 -8.59 -22.82 -23.90
N GLY A 147 -8.95 -21.78 -24.65
CA GLY A 147 -10.33 -21.38 -24.92
C GLY A 147 -11.16 -20.83 -23.75
N SER A 148 -10.55 -20.60 -22.57
CA SER A 148 -11.22 -19.96 -21.43
C SER A 148 -10.81 -18.50 -21.27
N SER A 149 -11.79 -17.62 -21.04
CA SER A 149 -11.59 -16.22 -20.59
C SER A 149 -11.61 -16.07 -19.06
N GLU A 150 -11.98 -17.14 -18.34
CA GLU A 150 -11.98 -17.21 -16.89
C GLU A 150 -10.71 -17.93 -16.41
N GLY A 151 -9.99 -17.27 -15.49
CA GLY A 151 -8.72 -17.75 -14.97
C GLY A 151 -8.80 -18.17 -13.49
N GLU A 152 -8.12 -19.26 -13.16
CA GLU A 152 -7.95 -19.75 -11.78
C GLU A 152 -6.78 -19.05 -11.10
N VAL A 153 -6.97 -18.54 -9.88
CA VAL A 153 -5.90 -17.88 -9.12
C VAL A 153 -4.88 -18.91 -8.63
N LEU A 154 -3.62 -18.68 -8.96
CA LEU A 154 -2.49 -19.49 -8.50
C LEU A 154 -1.89 -18.93 -7.20
N PRO A 155 -1.45 -19.78 -6.25
CA PRO A 155 -0.72 -19.34 -5.08
C PRO A 155 0.62 -18.67 -5.43
N HIS A 156 1.01 -17.59 -4.74
CA HIS A 156 2.26 -16.86 -5.01
C HIS A 156 3.54 -17.72 -4.99
N ASN A 157 3.59 -18.78 -4.20
CA ASN A 157 4.77 -19.67 -4.11
C ASN A 157 4.55 -21.00 -4.83
N VAL A 158 3.66 -21.04 -5.82
CA VAL A 158 3.45 -22.23 -6.63
C VAL A 158 4.73 -22.59 -7.39
N LYS A 159 5.09 -23.87 -7.40
CA LYS A 159 6.24 -24.37 -8.17
C LYS A 159 5.80 -24.70 -9.59
N GLY A 160 6.69 -24.56 -10.58
CA GLY A 160 6.38 -24.94 -11.96
C GLY A 160 5.95 -26.40 -12.06
N GLU A 161 6.64 -27.31 -11.36
CA GLU A 161 6.22 -28.73 -11.22
C GLU A 161 4.75 -28.91 -10.80
N THR A 162 4.25 -28.07 -9.88
CA THR A 162 2.87 -28.13 -9.41
C THR A 162 1.91 -27.73 -10.52
N ILE A 163 2.19 -26.65 -11.24
CA ILE A 163 1.36 -26.22 -12.38
C ILE A 163 1.40 -27.26 -13.50
N LEU A 164 2.59 -27.77 -13.85
CA LEU A 164 2.77 -28.79 -14.89
C LEU A 164 1.93 -30.04 -14.61
N LYS A 165 1.86 -30.45 -13.35
CA LYS A 165 1.09 -31.61 -12.92
C LYS A 165 -0.41 -31.31 -12.79
N ASP A 166 -0.77 -30.29 -12.02
CA ASP A 166 -2.14 -30.09 -11.57
C ASP A 166 -2.99 -29.31 -12.58
N HIS A 167 -2.37 -28.47 -13.42
CA HIS A 167 -3.07 -27.66 -14.43
C HIS A 167 -2.80 -28.12 -15.87
N LEU A 168 -1.60 -28.64 -16.16
CA LEU A 168 -1.19 -29.05 -17.53
C LEU A 168 -1.17 -30.57 -17.75
N GLY A 169 -1.53 -31.36 -16.74
CA GLY A 169 -1.76 -32.81 -16.86
C GLY A 169 -0.52 -33.67 -17.14
N LEU A 170 0.69 -33.17 -16.86
CA LEU A 170 1.93 -33.94 -17.05
C LEU A 170 2.15 -34.97 -15.94
N SER A 171 2.65 -36.15 -16.33
CA SER A 171 3.09 -37.15 -15.36
C SER A 171 4.41 -36.75 -14.68
N LYS A 172 4.71 -37.36 -13.53
CA LYS A 172 6.01 -37.11 -12.84
C LYS A 172 7.19 -37.59 -13.70
N GLU A 173 6.96 -38.58 -14.54
CA GLU A 173 7.93 -39.19 -15.44
C GLU A 173 8.27 -38.22 -16.59
N ASP A 174 7.27 -37.53 -17.15
CA ASP A 174 7.45 -36.50 -18.19
C ASP A 174 8.23 -35.29 -17.67
N ILE A 175 7.97 -34.88 -16.43
CA ILE A 175 8.69 -33.76 -15.79
C ILE A 175 10.16 -34.15 -15.54
N LYS A 176 10.44 -35.40 -15.14
CA LYS A 176 11.79 -35.89 -14.88
C LYS A 176 12.61 -36.10 -16.14
N SER A 177 12.00 -36.59 -17.23
CA SER A 177 12.70 -36.82 -18.50
C SER A 177 13.16 -35.51 -19.13
N VAL A 178 12.34 -34.45 -19.07
CA VAL A 178 12.71 -33.11 -19.57
C VAL A 178 13.82 -32.46 -18.72
N LYS A 179 13.75 -32.57 -17.38
CA LYS A 179 14.84 -32.08 -16.51
C LYS A 179 16.19 -32.75 -16.78
N LYS A 180 16.19 -34.01 -17.21
CA LYS A 180 17.41 -34.75 -17.57
C LYS A 180 18.01 -34.29 -18.91
N MET A 181 17.18 -33.78 -19.83
CA MET A 181 17.62 -33.20 -21.11
C MET A 181 18.21 -31.78 -20.95
N SER A 182 17.77 -31.02 -19.95
CA SER A 182 18.29 -29.69 -19.62
C SER A 182 19.62 -29.71 -18.82
N GLY A 183 20.23 -30.88 -18.61
CA GLY A 183 21.37 -31.06 -17.70
C GLY A 183 22.71 -30.52 -18.21
N LYS A 184 23.00 -29.24 -17.94
CA LYS A 184 24.30 -28.72 -17.46
C LYS A 184 24.13 -27.26 -17.03
N ASP A 185 23.54 -27.05 -15.87
CA ASP A 185 23.47 -25.73 -15.26
C ASP A 185 24.84 -25.46 -14.59
N ASN A 186 25.79 -24.94 -15.37
CA ASN A 186 27.02 -24.38 -14.81
C ASN A 186 26.61 -23.11 -14.07
N GLY A 187 26.58 -23.18 -12.73
CA GLY A 187 26.14 -22.11 -11.84
C GLY A 187 26.44 -20.71 -12.39
N ILE A 188 25.40 -20.06 -12.91
CA ILE A 188 25.47 -18.67 -13.33
C ILE A 188 25.50 -17.84 -12.06
N SER A 189 26.72 -17.54 -11.63
CA SER A 189 27.03 -16.43 -10.74
C SER A 189 26.37 -15.16 -11.30
N LYS A 190 25.37 -14.67 -10.55
CA LYS A 190 25.00 -13.26 -10.35
C LYS A 190 25.67 -12.27 -11.31
N SER A 191 24.90 -11.80 -12.28
CA SER A 191 24.98 -10.42 -12.74
C SER A 191 23.55 -9.88 -12.92
N ILE A 192 22.79 -9.88 -11.82
CA ILE A 192 21.61 -9.04 -11.72
C ILE A 192 22.17 -7.67 -11.37
N GLY A 193 21.97 -6.69 -12.26
CA GLY A 193 22.42 -5.32 -12.04
C GLY A 193 22.03 -4.85 -10.63
N ASN A 194 23.00 -4.30 -9.92
CA ASN A 194 22.82 -3.72 -8.61
C ASN A 194 21.81 -2.56 -8.71
N ASN A 195 20.52 -2.86 -8.61
CA ASN A 195 19.58 -1.91 -8.04
C ASN A 195 19.79 -2.00 -6.54
N GLU A 196 20.84 -1.31 -6.08
CA GLU A 196 20.94 -0.91 -4.69
C GLU A 196 19.62 -0.22 -4.35
N LEU A 197 18.80 -0.90 -3.54
CA LEU A 197 17.62 -0.32 -2.93
C LEU A 197 18.14 0.68 -1.90
N VAL A 198 18.60 1.84 -2.39
CA VAL A 198 19.01 2.96 -1.56
C VAL A 198 17.75 3.46 -0.87
N PHE A 199 17.59 3.03 0.37
CA PHE A 199 16.68 3.66 1.32
C PHE A 199 17.22 5.06 1.61
N SER A 200 16.34 6.05 1.47
CA SER A 200 16.66 7.47 1.36
C SER A 200 17.70 7.95 2.37
N SER A 201 18.92 8.19 1.88
CA SER A 201 19.71 9.30 2.40
C SER A 201 19.05 10.56 1.86
N ALA A 202 18.09 11.11 2.62
CA ALA A 202 17.38 12.33 2.25
C ALA A 202 18.39 13.48 2.05
N VAL A 203 18.80 13.69 0.80
CA VAL A 203 19.32 14.95 0.33
C VAL A 203 18.09 15.81 0.05
N GLY A 204 17.71 16.62 1.04
CA GLY A 204 16.71 17.69 0.98
C GLY A 204 15.53 17.50 0.03
N SER A 205 14.50 16.75 0.42
CA SER A 205 13.19 16.87 -0.24
C SER A 205 12.62 18.27 0.01
N ASN A 206 12.17 18.94 -1.04
CA ASN A 206 11.49 20.23 -0.91
C ASN A 206 10.08 19.97 -0.35
N ILE A 207 9.58 20.81 0.57
CA ILE A 207 8.18 20.77 1.04
C ILE A 207 7.17 20.65 -0.11
N LYS A 208 7.46 21.34 -1.22
CA LYS A 208 6.62 21.30 -2.42
C LYS A 208 6.51 19.89 -2.99
N ASP A 209 7.58 19.12 -2.96
CA ASP A 209 7.62 17.73 -3.43
C ASP A 209 6.77 16.83 -2.54
N VAL A 210 6.87 16.99 -1.21
CA VAL A 210 6.10 16.21 -0.23
C VAL A 210 4.59 16.47 -0.38
N SER A 211 4.17 17.73 -0.44
CA SER A 211 2.75 18.08 -0.62
C SER A 211 2.23 17.63 -2.00
N ASN A 212 3.09 17.70 -3.02
CA ASN A 212 2.80 17.23 -4.36
C ASN A 212 2.58 15.72 -4.40
N ASP A 213 3.54 14.93 -3.92
CA ASP A 213 3.48 13.47 -3.97
C ASP A 213 2.37 12.89 -3.08
N ALA A 214 2.07 13.52 -1.94
CA ALA A 214 0.88 13.21 -1.15
C ALA A 214 -0.42 13.51 -1.90
N THR A 215 -0.48 14.63 -2.63
CA THR A 215 -1.63 14.99 -3.49
C THR A 215 -1.83 13.99 -4.62
N LEU A 216 -0.72 13.60 -5.29
CA LEU A 216 -0.72 12.57 -6.34
C LEU A 216 -1.18 11.22 -5.79
N SER A 217 -0.79 10.88 -4.57
CA SER A 217 -1.16 9.61 -3.94
C SER A 217 -2.64 9.56 -3.55
N PHE A 218 -3.19 10.68 -3.08
CA PHE A 218 -4.63 10.79 -2.86
C PHE A 218 -5.41 10.59 -4.16
N ASP A 219 -5.07 11.33 -5.23
CA ASP A 219 -5.74 11.22 -6.54
C ASP A 219 -5.60 9.81 -7.12
N PHE A 220 -4.39 9.24 -7.05
CA PHE A 220 -4.12 7.87 -7.49
C PHE A 220 -5.00 6.87 -6.74
N ALA A 221 -5.09 6.95 -5.41
CA ALA A 221 -5.89 6.03 -4.63
C ALA A 221 -7.38 6.13 -4.96
N VAL A 222 -7.90 7.35 -5.09
CA VAL A 222 -9.30 7.58 -5.48
C VAL A 222 -9.59 6.95 -6.84
N ARG A 223 -8.69 7.07 -7.82
CA ARG A 223 -8.88 6.52 -9.17
C ARG A 223 -8.61 5.03 -9.31
N ASN A 224 -7.79 4.44 -8.45
CA ASN A 224 -7.26 3.09 -8.69
C ASN A 224 -7.52 2.10 -7.55
N SER A 225 -7.91 2.58 -6.37
CA SER A 225 -7.91 1.77 -5.14
C SER A 225 -9.25 1.76 -4.40
N ILE A 226 -10.06 2.82 -4.51
CA ILE A 226 -11.36 2.88 -3.83
C ILE A 226 -12.36 1.88 -4.44
N PHE A 227 -12.48 1.85 -5.77
CA PHE A 227 -13.30 0.89 -6.51
C PHE A 227 -12.43 -0.13 -7.25
N LEU A 228 -12.09 -1.24 -6.58
CA LEU A 228 -11.33 -2.35 -7.18
C LEU A 228 -12.16 -3.21 -8.14
N THR A 229 -13.48 -3.10 -8.04
CA THR A 229 -14.46 -3.83 -8.84
C THR A 229 -15.58 -2.88 -9.25
N ASN A 230 -16.41 -3.28 -10.21
CA ASN A 230 -17.59 -2.52 -10.62
C ASN A 230 -18.73 -2.51 -9.57
N ASP A 231 -18.57 -3.27 -8.48
CA ASP A 231 -19.51 -3.27 -7.37
C ASP A 231 -19.50 -1.95 -6.59
N LYS A 232 -20.68 -1.55 -6.09
CA LYS A 232 -20.81 -0.45 -5.12
C LYS A 232 -20.07 -0.75 -3.81
N LEU A 233 -19.62 0.28 -3.10
CA LEU A 233 -19.02 0.12 -1.77
C LEU A 233 -20.09 -0.29 -0.76
N ARG A 234 -19.87 -1.40 -0.05
CA ARG A 234 -20.81 -1.92 0.95
C ARG A 234 -20.32 -1.69 2.37
N ASN A 235 -21.23 -1.34 3.28
CA ASN A 235 -21.10 -1.23 4.73
C ASN A 235 -19.69 -0.91 5.25
N THR A 236 -18.83 -1.91 5.41
CA THR A 236 -17.48 -1.77 5.97
C THR A 236 -16.58 -0.89 5.09
N GLN A 237 -16.61 -1.07 3.78
CA GLN A 237 -15.85 -0.25 2.84
C GLN A 237 -16.35 1.20 2.89
N ALA A 238 -17.66 1.41 2.69
CA ALA A 238 -18.26 2.74 2.75
C ALA A 238 -17.92 3.46 4.08
N HIS A 239 -18.05 2.79 5.21
CA HIS A 239 -17.70 3.35 6.52
C HIS A 239 -16.20 3.70 6.66
N ALA A 240 -15.31 2.81 6.21
CA ALA A 240 -13.87 3.07 6.21
C ALA A 240 -13.51 4.27 5.34
N PHE A 241 -14.13 4.40 4.15
CA PHE A 241 -13.89 5.54 3.28
C PHE A 241 -14.42 6.85 3.86
N GLN A 242 -15.62 6.84 4.45
CA GLN A 242 -16.17 8.02 5.10
C GLN A 242 -15.27 8.51 6.23
N LYS A 243 -14.85 7.61 7.13
CA LYS A 243 -13.92 7.94 8.21
C LYS A 243 -12.59 8.50 7.69
N TRP A 244 -12.06 7.89 6.62
CA TRP A 244 -10.82 8.36 6.00
C TRP A 244 -10.96 9.79 5.46
N LEU A 245 -12.06 10.09 4.75
CA LEU A 245 -12.35 11.44 4.26
C LEU A 245 -12.57 12.43 5.42
N ASP A 246 -13.28 12.03 6.47
CA ASP A 246 -13.49 12.85 7.67
C ASP A 246 -12.19 13.18 8.41
N LEU A 247 -11.23 12.25 8.42
CA LEU A 247 -9.91 12.46 8.99
C LEU A 247 -9.12 13.45 8.12
N LEU A 248 -9.06 13.20 6.81
CA LEU A 248 -8.40 14.08 5.84
C LEU A 248 -8.92 15.53 5.90
N ASN A 249 -10.24 15.72 5.99
CA ASN A 249 -10.83 17.06 6.08
C ASN A 249 -10.32 17.88 7.28
N LYS A 250 -9.98 17.19 8.38
CA LYS A 250 -9.44 17.79 9.62
C LYS A 250 -7.93 17.96 9.58
N SER A 251 -7.20 17.13 8.82
CA SER A 251 -5.75 16.95 8.98
C SER A 251 -4.94 17.18 7.70
N ILE A 252 -5.46 17.93 6.73
CA ILE A 252 -4.75 18.33 5.51
C ILE A 252 -4.31 19.80 5.60
N PRO A 253 -3.06 20.13 5.23
CA PRO A 253 -2.53 21.48 5.26
C PRO A 253 -3.12 22.36 4.15
N VAL A 254 -3.04 23.68 4.30
CA VAL A 254 -3.50 24.67 3.33
C VAL A 254 -2.74 24.55 2.02
N SER A 255 -1.47 24.11 2.04
CA SER A 255 -0.69 23.78 0.85
C SER A 255 -1.36 22.73 -0.05
N MET A 256 -2.25 21.90 0.50
CA MET A 256 -3.00 20.85 -0.18
C MET A 256 -4.49 21.21 -0.31
N ARG A 257 -4.83 22.50 -0.44
CA ARG A 257 -6.22 22.99 -0.55
C ARG A 257 -7.05 22.25 -1.60
N GLY A 258 -6.48 21.95 -2.77
CA GLY A 258 -7.21 21.21 -3.81
C GLY A 258 -7.66 19.82 -3.37
N VAL A 259 -6.86 19.11 -2.56
CA VAL A 259 -7.28 17.83 -1.96
C VAL A 259 -8.39 18.06 -0.94
N LYS A 260 -8.28 19.12 -0.12
CA LYS A 260 -9.32 19.47 0.85
C LYS A 260 -10.66 19.76 0.17
N ASP A 261 -10.65 20.47 -0.95
CA ASP A 261 -11.85 20.77 -1.75
C ASP A 261 -12.46 19.48 -2.33
N ASP A 262 -11.64 18.59 -2.91
CA ASP A 262 -12.09 17.27 -3.40
C ASP A 262 -12.72 16.46 -2.24
N VAL A 263 -12.09 16.41 -1.06
CA VAL A 263 -12.57 15.69 0.12
C VAL A 263 -13.92 16.23 0.61
N MET A 264 -14.08 17.56 0.68
CA MET A 264 -15.34 18.18 1.08
C MET A 264 -16.47 17.84 0.11
N LEU A 265 -16.21 17.86 -1.20
CA LEU A 265 -17.20 17.48 -2.21
C LEU A 265 -17.58 16.00 -2.10
N LEU A 266 -16.60 15.12 -1.90
CA LEU A 266 -16.85 13.69 -1.70
C LEU A 266 -17.70 13.41 -0.45
N LEU A 267 -17.42 14.10 0.66
CA LEU A 267 -18.22 13.99 1.90
C LEU A 267 -19.64 14.53 1.72
N HIS A 268 -19.79 15.67 1.04
CA HIS A 268 -21.10 16.28 0.81
C HIS A 268 -22.03 15.41 -0.05
N HIS A 269 -21.46 14.66 -1.01
CA HIS A 269 -22.21 13.80 -1.92
C HIS A 269 -22.03 12.30 -1.66
N PHE A 270 -21.73 11.93 -0.41
CA PHE A 270 -21.22 10.60 -0.06
C PHE A 270 -22.14 9.44 -0.49
N ASP A 271 -23.46 9.58 -0.32
CA ASP A 271 -24.43 8.55 -0.71
C ASP A 271 -24.38 8.22 -2.20
N GLY A 272 -24.07 9.21 -3.05
CA GLY A 272 -23.87 9.04 -4.49
C GLY A 272 -22.48 8.49 -4.81
N VAL A 273 -21.46 8.98 -4.11
CA VAL A 273 -20.05 8.57 -4.24
C VAL A 273 -19.88 7.06 -4.05
N ILE A 274 -20.56 6.45 -3.07
CA ILE A 274 -20.40 5.01 -2.79
C ILE A 274 -21.09 4.10 -3.82
N GLN A 275 -21.90 4.63 -4.74
CA GLN A 275 -22.67 3.80 -5.68
C GLN A 275 -21.84 3.32 -6.87
N SER A 276 -20.90 4.14 -7.36
CA SER A 276 -20.02 3.76 -8.47
C SER A 276 -18.81 4.69 -8.57
N GLU A 277 -17.74 4.19 -9.16
CA GLU A 277 -16.54 4.97 -9.47
C GLU A 277 -16.87 6.19 -10.34
N GLU A 278 -17.72 6.03 -11.37
CA GLU A 278 -18.13 7.14 -12.24
C GLU A 278 -18.77 8.29 -11.46
N LYS A 279 -19.62 7.98 -10.47
CA LYS A 279 -20.27 8.99 -9.63
C LYS A 279 -19.28 9.65 -8.68
N MET A 280 -18.33 8.89 -8.12
CA MET A 280 -17.26 9.43 -7.28
C MET A 280 -16.37 10.39 -8.06
N LEU A 281 -15.91 10.01 -9.25
CA LEU A 281 -14.96 10.81 -10.04
C LEU A 281 -15.53 12.13 -10.56
N LYS A 282 -16.86 12.32 -10.54
CA LYS A 282 -17.50 13.63 -10.83
C LYS A 282 -17.15 14.71 -9.80
N PHE A 283 -16.78 14.31 -8.60
CA PHE A 283 -16.46 15.21 -7.48
C PHE A 283 -14.96 15.37 -7.24
N VAL A 284 -14.13 14.79 -8.11
CA VAL A 284 -12.67 14.79 -7.98
C VAL A 284 -12.10 15.57 -9.14
N SER A 285 -11.43 16.68 -8.84
CA SER A 285 -10.82 17.53 -9.85
C SER A 285 -9.86 16.76 -10.76
N LYS A 286 -9.92 17.01 -12.08
CA LYS A 286 -8.88 16.55 -13.00
C LYS A 286 -7.65 17.42 -12.76
N LYS A 287 -6.61 16.86 -12.14
CA LYS A 287 -5.37 17.61 -11.87
C LYS A 287 -4.52 17.65 -13.15
N ASN A 288 -3.96 18.81 -13.46
CA ASN A 288 -2.83 18.91 -14.39
C ASN A 288 -1.62 18.32 -13.65
N VAL A 289 -1.41 17.03 -13.84
CA VAL A 289 -0.54 16.23 -12.98
C VAL A 289 0.93 16.55 -13.29
N SER A 290 1.63 17.12 -12.32
CA SER A 290 3.09 17.10 -12.19
C SER A 290 3.58 15.65 -12.08
N SER A 291 4.75 15.34 -12.63
CA SER A 291 5.39 14.05 -12.36
C SER A 291 5.68 13.89 -10.87
N TRP A 292 5.62 12.65 -10.38
CA TRP A 292 6.16 12.27 -9.07
C TRP A 292 7.55 12.88 -8.85
N SER A 293 7.87 13.31 -7.63
CA SER A 293 9.21 13.81 -7.33
C SER A 293 10.28 12.76 -7.59
N GLN A 294 11.54 13.18 -7.72
CA GLN A 294 12.66 12.25 -7.84
C GLN A 294 12.82 11.36 -6.59
N ASN A 295 12.44 11.86 -5.41
CA ASN A 295 12.53 11.10 -4.16
C ASN A 295 11.55 9.91 -4.15
N CYS A 296 10.33 10.12 -4.64
CA CYS A 296 9.32 9.07 -4.68
C CYS A 296 9.38 8.20 -5.95
N SER A 297 9.68 8.78 -7.11
CA SER A 297 9.79 8.02 -8.37
C SER A 297 11.10 7.26 -8.49
N LYS A 298 12.21 7.79 -7.95
CA LYS A 298 13.58 7.30 -8.17
C LYS A 298 13.90 7.11 -9.67
N GLY A 299 13.34 7.96 -10.53
CA GLY A 299 13.47 7.84 -11.99
C GLY A 299 12.67 6.68 -12.62
N VAL A 300 11.85 5.97 -11.85
CA VAL A 300 10.99 4.89 -12.35
C VAL A 300 9.59 5.42 -12.67
N ASN A 301 9.22 5.38 -13.95
CA ASN A 301 7.89 5.75 -14.41
C ASN A 301 6.82 4.83 -13.79
N GLY A 302 5.73 5.41 -13.28
CA GLY A 302 4.65 4.66 -12.62
C GLY A 302 4.97 4.17 -11.20
N ALA A 303 6.16 4.47 -10.67
CA ALA A 303 6.45 4.38 -9.24
C ALA A 303 5.99 5.65 -8.50
N GLY A 304 6.18 5.71 -7.19
CA GLY A 304 5.92 6.91 -6.38
C GLY A 304 4.66 6.85 -5.50
N TYR A 305 3.63 6.12 -5.91
CA TYR A 305 2.37 6.03 -5.14
C TYR A 305 2.58 5.62 -3.67
N THR A 306 3.36 4.58 -3.41
CA THR A 306 3.59 4.09 -2.03
C THR A 306 4.38 5.08 -1.19
N CYS A 307 5.35 5.76 -1.79
CA CYS A 307 6.13 6.81 -1.15
C CYS A 307 5.23 8.00 -0.77
N GLY A 308 4.48 8.55 -1.72
CA GLY A 308 3.57 9.66 -1.44
C GLY A 308 2.39 9.27 -0.53
N LEU A 309 1.97 7.99 -0.51
CA LEU A 309 0.96 7.52 0.45
C LEU A 309 1.51 7.51 1.89
N TRP A 310 2.77 7.11 2.10
CA TRP A 310 3.43 7.26 3.40
C TRP A 310 3.53 8.74 3.79
N GLU A 311 3.90 9.61 2.87
CA GLU A 311 3.91 11.06 3.12
C GLU A 311 2.54 11.58 3.52
N LEU A 312 1.47 11.17 2.83
CA LEU A 312 0.09 11.52 3.19
C LEU A 312 -0.28 11.05 4.60
N PHE A 313 0.08 9.82 4.99
CA PHE A 313 -0.16 9.35 6.36
C PHE A 313 0.61 10.17 7.40
N HIS A 314 1.88 10.51 7.14
CA HIS A 314 2.67 11.35 8.03
C HIS A 314 2.08 12.76 8.15
N ILE A 315 1.69 13.38 7.03
CA ILE A 315 0.98 14.67 6.99
C ILE A 315 -0.28 14.61 7.86
N VAL A 316 -1.11 13.58 7.68
CA VAL A 316 -2.35 13.38 8.46
C VAL A 316 -2.05 13.27 9.94
N THR A 317 -1.07 12.45 10.35
CA THR A 317 -0.77 12.28 11.77
C THR A 317 -0.24 13.55 12.43
N VAL A 318 0.60 14.34 11.75
CA VAL A 318 1.04 15.66 12.22
C VAL A 318 -0.11 16.66 12.24
N GLY A 319 -0.95 16.65 11.20
CA GLY A 319 -2.13 17.49 11.05
C GLY A 319 -3.15 17.29 12.15
N ILE A 320 -3.35 16.06 12.63
CA ILE A 320 -4.22 15.79 13.79
C ILE A 320 -3.71 16.46 15.07
N VAL A 321 -2.39 16.54 15.26
CA VAL A 321 -1.83 17.29 16.39
C VAL A 321 -2.16 18.78 16.23
N GLN A 322 -1.98 19.35 15.03
CA GLN A 322 -2.32 20.76 14.78
C GLN A 322 -3.81 21.03 14.97
N TRP A 323 -4.67 20.15 14.45
CA TRP A 323 -6.13 20.23 14.58
C TRP A 323 -6.58 20.20 16.03
N ASN A 324 -6.04 19.28 16.84
CA ASN A 324 -6.41 19.14 18.25
C ASN A 324 -5.94 20.30 19.12
N ILE A 325 -4.80 20.93 18.76
CA ILE A 325 -4.33 22.17 19.39
C ILE A 325 -5.30 23.31 19.09
N ALA A 326 -5.70 23.46 17.81
CA ALA A 326 -6.58 24.54 17.38
C ALA A 326 -8.06 24.35 17.78
N SER A 327 -8.50 23.10 17.96
CA SER A 327 -9.92 22.76 18.17
C SER A 327 -10.22 22.41 19.62
N GLU A 328 -11.23 23.05 20.19
CA GLU A 328 -11.70 22.74 21.56
C GLU A 328 -12.77 21.64 21.59
N HIS A 329 -13.65 21.58 20.58
CA HIS A 329 -14.88 20.76 20.61
C HIS A 329 -14.87 19.56 19.64
N ALA A 330 -13.90 19.48 18.73
CA ALA A 330 -13.87 18.49 17.65
C ALA A 330 -12.55 17.70 17.62
N ARG A 331 -11.95 17.46 18.80
CA ARG A 331 -10.67 16.76 18.92
C ARG A 331 -10.79 15.29 18.48
N VAL A 332 -9.76 14.80 17.81
CA VAL A 332 -9.65 13.42 17.34
C VAL A 332 -8.69 12.67 18.25
N SER A 333 -9.11 11.52 18.78
CA SER A 333 -8.22 10.71 19.61
C SER A 333 -7.13 10.05 18.77
N THR A 334 -5.98 9.74 19.39
CA THR A 334 -4.86 9.11 18.67
C THR A 334 -5.22 7.69 18.22
N LEU A 335 -6.03 6.97 19.02
CA LEU A 335 -6.50 5.65 18.64
C LEU A 335 -7.50 5.71 17.47
N ASP A 336 -8.46 6.63 17.47
CA ASP A 336 -9.45 6.69 16.39
C ASP A 336 -8.81 7.10 15.05
N ALA A 337 -7.81 7.99 15.07
CA ALA A 337 -7.04 8.34 13.88
C ALA A 337 -6.19 7.16 13.38
N ALA A 338 -5.55 6.41 14.28
CA ALA A 338 -4.77 5.22 13.93
C ALA A 338 -5.65 4.09 13.37
N ASP A 339 -6.80 3.84 13.99
CA ASP A 339 -7.80 2.86 13.51
C ASP A 339 -8.31 3.26 12.12
N THR A 340 -8.52 4.55 11.88
CA THR A 340 -8.96 5.04 10.56
C THR A 340 -7.89 4.82 9.47
N ILE A 341 -6.61 5.07 9.76
CA ILE A 341 -5.50 4.75 8.84
C ILE A 341 -5.43 3.24 8.59
N ARG A 342 -5.55 2.43 9.66
CA ARG A 342 -5.59 0.97 9.56
C ARG A 342 -6.72 0.51 8.65
N ASP A 343 -7.93 0.98 8.89
CA ASP A 343 -9.14 0.55 8.18
C ASP A 343 -9.04 0.94 6.70
N TYR A 344 -8.48 2.11 6.41
CA TYR A 344 -8.18 2.51 5.03
C TYR A 344 -7.21 1.54 4.35
N ILE A 345 -6.09 1.21 5.01
CA ILE A 345 -5.10 0.26 4.48
C ILE A 345 -5.73 -1.12 4.26
N GLU A 346 -6.52 -1.60 5.22
CA GLU A 346 -7.18 -2.91 5.15
C GLU A 346 -8.15 -3.01 3.96
N ASN A 347 -8.89 -1.94 3.66
CA ASN A 347 -9.94 -1.98 2.65
C ASN A 347 -9.49 -1.55 1.25
N TYR A 348 -8.46 -0.70 1.16
CA TYR A 348 -8.14 -0.01 -0.10
C TYR A 348 -6.70 -0.18 -0.57
N PHE A 349 -5.75 -0.55 0.30
CA PHE A 349 -4.38 -0.69 -0.14
C PHE A 349 -4.15 -2.00 -0.89
N THR A 350 -3.75 -1.93 -2.16
CA THR A 350 -3.77 -3.07 -3.08
C THR A 350 -2.49 -3.92 -3.09
N CYS A 351 -1.40 -3.50 -2.43
CA CYS A 351 -0.29 -4.42 -2.17
C CYS A 351 -0.68 -5.39 -1.05
N ASP A 352 -1.03 -6.62 -1.40
CA ASP A 352 -1.56 -7.62 -0.46
C ASP A 352 -0.59 -7.92 0.68
N GLU A 353 0.69 -8.14 0.34
CA GLU A 353 1.72 -8.47 1.32
C GLU A 353 2.03 -7.28 2.22
N CYS A 354 2.14 -6.07 1.64
CA CYS A 354 2.36 -4.85 2.39
C CYS A 354 1.19 -4.58 3.36
N ARG A 355 -0.05 -4.75 2.90
CA ARG A 355 -1.27 -4.61 3.69
C ARG A 355 -1.25 -5.61 4.85
N LYS A 356 -1.07 -6.90 4.58
CA LYS A 356 -1.01 -7.94 5.63
C LYS A 356 0.06 -7.66 6.66
N ASN A 357 1.25 -7.23 6.23
CA ASN A 357 2.34 -6.89 7.13
C ASN A 357 1.97 -5.69 8.03
N PHE A 358 1.42 -4.61 7.47
CA PHE A 358 0.99 -3.47 8.26
C PHE A 358 -0.09 -3.85 9.29
N ILE A 359 -1.12 -4.59 8.87
CA ILE A 359 -2.20 -5.05 9.76
C ILE A 359 -1.64 -5.95 10.87
N ALA A 360 -0.73 -6.87 10.54
CA ALA A 360 -0.10 -7.73 11.53
C ALA A 360 0.71 -6.93 12.56
N MET A 361 1.46 -5.91 12.14
CA MET A 361 2.19 -5.02 13.06
C MET A 361 1.23 -4.24 13.97
N TYR A 362 0.13 -3.73 13.40
CA TYR A 362 -0.91 -2.99 14.12
C TYR A 362 -1.59 -3.84 15.21
N GLU A 363 -2.07 -5.02 14.83
CA GLU A 363 -2.78 -5.95 15.72
C GLU A 363 -1.85 -6.55 16.79
N ALA A 364 -0.55 -6.69 16.47
CA ALA A 364 0.46 -7.13 17.44
C ALA A 364 0.88 -6.04 18.44
N CYS A 365 0.27 -4.85 18.42
CA CYS A 365 0.61 -3.72 19.28
C CYS A 365 2.09 -3.31 19.18
N GLN A 366 2.73 -3.46 18.01
CA GLN A 366 4.15 -3.10 17.85
C GLN A 366 4.41 -1.62 18.17
N PHE A 367 5.62 -1.32 18.64
CA PHE A 367 6.02 0.02 19.12
C PHE A 367 5.08 0.55 20.21
N GLN A 368 4.63 -0.36 21.09
CA GLN A 368 3.74 -0.10 22.23
C GLN A 368 2.43 0.60 21.83
N ARG A 369 1.94 0.38 20.61
CA ARG A 369 0.74 1.03 20.06
C ARG A 369 -0.44 1.05 21.03
N CYS A 370 -0.73 -0.10 21.63
CA CYS A 370 -1.91 -0.30 22.49
C CYS A 370 -1.83 0.44 23.83
N ASP A 371 -0.62 0.74 24.30
CA ASP A 371 -0.41 1.47 25.55
C ASP A 371 -0.29 2.98 25.30
N ARG A 372 0.26 3.39 24.14
CA ARG A 372 0.52 4.80 23.82
C ARG A 372 -0.59 5.50 23.03
N LEU A 373 -1.36 4.80 22.20
CA LEU A 373 -2.46 5.38 21.42
C LEU A 373 -3.78 5.11 22.12
N SER A 374 -4.48 6.18 22.49
CA SER A 374 -5.62 6.12 23.40
C SER A 374 -6.79 6.95 22.91
N LYS A 375 -8.00 6.57 23.36
CA LYS A 375 -9.20 7.41 23.23
C LYS A 375 -9.19 8.57 24.21
N ASN A 376 -8.62 8.34 25.39
CA ASN A 376 -8.54 9.33 26.45
C ASN A 376 -7.29 10.19 26.27
N VAL A 377 -7.42 11.49 26.53
CA VAL A 377 -6.30 12.42 26.54
C VAL A 377 -5.73 12.45 27.96
N SER A 378 -4.40 12.30 28.12
CA SER A 378 -3.77 12.41 29.44
C SER A 378 -3.74 13.87 29.93
N GLU A 379 -3.28 14.11 31.18
CA GLU A 379 -3.12 15.48 31.72
C GLU A 379 -2.28 16.37 30.80
N ASP A 380 -1.28 15.79 30.11
CA ASP A 380 -0.54 16.44 29.04
C ASP A 380 -1.12 16.06 27.67
N ALA A 381 -2.10 16.85 27.25
CA ALA A 381 -2.84 16.63 26.02
C ALA A 381 -1.94 16.64 24.76
N ILE A 382 -0.99 17.60 24.71
CA ILE A 382 -0.09 17.76 23.57
C ILE A 382 0.84 16.55 23.48
N LYS A 383 1.43 16.12 24.60
CA LYS A 383 2.28 14.93 24.64
C LYS A 383 1.53 13.69 24.18
N THR A 384 0.25 13.56 24.54
CA THR A 384 -0.61 12.45 24.11
C THR A 384 -0.80 12.47 22.58
N TRP A 385 -1.12 13.62 21.99
CA TRP A 385 -1.37 13.73 20.55
C TRP A 385 -0.11 13.47 19.72
N LYS A 386 1.07 13.87 20.21
CA LYS A 386 2.37 13.60 19.56
C LYS A 386 2.68 12.11 19.43
N GLN A 387 2.07 11.23 20.21
CA GLN A 387 2.34 9.79 20.16
C GLN A 387 1.93 9.13 18.85
N LEU A 388 0.91 9.65 18.16
CA LEU A 388 0.48 9.10 16.87
C LEU A 388 1.53 9.27 15.74
N PRO A 389 2.03 10.49 15.43
CA PRO A 389 3.08 10.65 14.43
C PRO A 389 4.39 9.94 14.82
N LEU A 390 4.73 9.90 16.11
CA LEU A 390 5.90 9.15 16.59
C LEU A 390 5.76 7.64 16.37
N TRP A 391 4.60 7.06 16.69
CA TRP A 391 4.33 5.65 16.44
C TRP A 391 4.37 5.29 14.95
N LEU A 392 3.79 6.14 14.09
CA LEU A 392 3.82 5.92 12.65
C LEU A 392 5.25 6.03 12.11
N TRP A 393 6.06 6.95 12.63
CA TRP A 393 7.47 7.10 12.30
C TRP A 393 8.31 5.87 12.68
N GLU A 394 8.16 5.32 13.89
CA GLU A 394 8.82 4.07 14.30
C GLU A 394 8.40 2.90 13.41
N THR A 395 7.10 2.80 13.14
CA THR A 395 6.53 1.77 12.25
C THR A 395 7.13 1.86 10.85
N HIS A 396 7.25 3.06 10.29
CA HIS A 396 7.81 3.27 8.96
C HIS A 396 9.32 2.94 8.93
N ASN A 397 10.07 3.30 9.99
CA ASN A 397 11.48 2.95 10.10
C ASN A 397 11.73 1.44 10.21
N ASP A 398 10.86 0.72 10.93
CA ASP A 398 10.92 -0.74 10.96
C ASP A 398 10.67 -1.35 9.57
N VAL A 399 9.71 -0.81 8.82
CA VAL A 399 9.47 -1.21 7.42
C VAL A 399 10.72 -0.98 6.57
N ASN A 400 11.39 0.17 6.70
CA ASN A 400 12.63 0.45 5.95
C ASN A 400 13.72 -0.59 6.26
N VAL A 401 13.94 -0.88 7.54
CA VAL A 401 14.93 -1.86 7.99
C VAL A 401 14.55 -3.27 7.52
N ARG A 402 13.27 -3.64 7.59
CA ARG A 402 12.77 -4.94 7.13
C ARG A 402 12.98 -5.11 5.64
N LEU A 403 12.53 -4.16 4.82
CA LEU A 403 12.65 -4.24 3.35
C LEU A 403 14.12 -4.26 2.90
N MET A 404 15.00 -3.49 3.55
CA MET A 404 16.44 -3.59 3.31
C MET A 404 16.96 -5.00 3.59
N ASN A 405 16.58 -5.60 4.73
CA ASN A 405 17.01 -6.94 5.09
C ASN A 405 16.44 -8.02 4.17
N GLU A 406 15.17 -7.92 3.78
CA GLU A 406 14.54 -8.81 2.79
C GLU A 406 15.32 -8.77 1.47
N SER A 407 15.59 -7.58 0.94
CA SER A 407 16.38 -7.40 -0.27
C SER A 407 17.79 -8.00 -0.16
N ARG A 408 18.47 -7.83 0.98
CA ARG A 408 19.78 -8.45 1.23
C ARG A 408 19.70 -9.97 1.19
N MET A 409 18.74 -10.55 1.92
CA MET A 409 18.58 -12.00 2.01
C MET A 409 18.22 -12.62 0.66
N GLU A 410 17.39 -11.97 -0.15
CA GLU A 410 17.09 -12.39 -1.52
C GLU A 410 18.33 -12.37 -2.41
N ASN A 411 19.22 -11.39 -2.21
CA ASN A 411 20.51 -11.32 -2.88
C ASN A 411 21.57 -12.23 -2.23
N GLY A 412 21.21 -13.13 -1.31
CA GLY A 412 22.13 -14.04 -0.63
C GLY A 412 23.16 -13.34 0.26
N LEU A 413 22.88 -12.11 0.69
CA LEU A 413 23.67 -11.36 1.66
C LEU A 413 23.16 -11.63 3.08
N PRO A 414 24.02 -11.56 4.11
CA PRO A 414 23.60 -11.70 5.50
C PRO A 414 22.72 -10.51 5.92
N LYS A 415 21.99 -10.70 7.03
CA LYS A 415 21.24 -9.63 7.69
C LYS A 415 22.17 -8.44 7.96
N ALA A 416 21.63 -7.24 7.81
CA ALA A 416 22.35 -6.00 8.04
C ALA A 416 22.89 -5.92 9.48
N THR A 417 24.07 -5.32 9.60
CA THR A 417 24.66 -4.87 10.85
C THR A 417 23.85 -3.70 11.43
N PHE A 418 24.06 -3.41 12.72
CA PHE A 418 23.40 -2.27 13.37
C PHE A 418 23.64 -0.95 12.63
N ASP A 419 24.87 -0.70 12.17
CA ASP A 419 25.21 0.53 11.45
C ASP A 419 24.55 0.61 10.07
N GLU A 420 24.38 -0.52 9.39
CA GLU A 420 23.63 -0.61 8.13
C GLU A 420 22.13 -0.38 8.37
N GLU A 421 21.55 -0.97 9.42
CA GLU A 421 20.15 -0.72 9.81
C GLU A 421 19.93 0.75 10.17
N GLN A 422 20.87 1.39 10.87
CA GLN A 422 20.77 2.81 11.21
C GLN A 422 20.78 3.71 9.96
N LYS A 423 21.47 3.32 8.88
CA LYS A 423 21.45 4.05 7.60
C LYS A 423 20.11 3.94 6.86
N ALA A 424 19.36 2.86 7.09
CA ALA A 424 18.02 2.68 6.53
C ALA A 424 16.94 3.48 7.31
N ARG A 425 17.26 3.96 8.52
CA ARG A 425 16.35 4.76 9.33
C ARG A 425 16.39 6.23 8.92
N TRP A 426 15.23 6.86 9.02
CA TRP A 426 15.00 8.25 8.71
C TRP A 426 14.47 9.00 9.95
N PRO A 427 14.83 10.27 10.18
CA PRO A 427 15.89 10.99 9.48
C PRO A 427 17.27 10.38 9.77
N SER A 428 18.23 10.58 8.87
CA SER A 428 19.60 10.15 9.16
C SER A 428 20.20 10.92 10.35
N THR A 429 21.20 10.37 11.03
CA THR A 429 21.95 11.08 12.09
C THR A 429 22.61 12.36 11.57
N LYS A 430 22.90 12.44 10.26
CA LYS A 430 23.39 13.66 9.61
C LYS A 430 22.28 14.70 9.42
N SER A 431 21.07 14.25 9.08
CA SER A 431 19.93 15.12 8.79
C SER A 431 19.26 15.66 10.07
N CYS A 432 19.28 14.90 11.16
CA CYS A 432 18.83 15.34 12.48
C CYS A 432 19.71 14.72 13.58
N PRO A 433 20.88 15.31 13.88
CA PRO A 433 21.77 14.80 14.92
C PRO A 433 21.11 14.71 16.30
N GLN A 434 20.27 15.70 16.63
CA GLN A 434 19.59 15.80 17.91
C GLN A 434 18.41 14.82 18.07
N CYS A 435 17.92 14.24 16.96
CA CYS A 435 16.88 13.22 17.01
C CYS A 435 17.39 11.90 17.60
N TRP A 436 18.69 11.61 17.49
CA TRP A 436 19.25 10.30 17.83
C TRP A 436 20.13 10.38 19.09
N ARG A 437 19.99 9.37 19.93
CA ARG A 437 20.84 9.10 21.08
C ARG A 437 21.73 7.88 20.77
N GLY A 438 22.81 7.71 21.55
CA GLY A 438 23.72 6.57 21.38
C GLY A 438 22.98 5.22 21.49
N GLY A 439 23.43 4.21 20.74
CA GLY A 439 22.83 2.87 20.79
C GLY A 439 21.49 2.71 20.05
N GLY A 440 21.07 3.70 19.25
CA GLY A 440 19.86 3.63 18.43
C GLY A 440 18.58 4.05 19.14
N GLU A 441 18.72 4.61 20.35
CA GLU A 441 17.67 5.36 21.03
C GLU A 441 17.45 6.72 20.33
N TRP A 442 16.32 7.37 20.59
CA TRP A 442 15.96 8.66 19.98
C TRP A 442 15.27 9.58 20.97
N ASP A 443 15.32 10.87 20.69
CA ASP A 443 14.60 11.90 21.44
C ASP A 443 13.23 12.17 20.81
N GLU A 444 12.15 11.81 21.53
CA GLU A 444 10.77 11.97 21.03
C GLU A 444 10.44 13.41 20.65
N GLU A 445 10.92 14.40 21.41
CA GLU A 445 10.57 15.79 21.17
C GLU A 445 11.30 16.32 19.93
N GLU A 446 12.58 15.99 19.78
CA GLU A 446 13.35 16.38 18.60
C GLU A 446 12.88 15.66 17.33
N VAL A 447 12.53 14.37 17.42
CA VAL A 447 11.91 13.64 16.31
C VAL A 447 10.58 14.29 15.93
N TYR A 448 9.72 14.61 16.88
CA TYR A 448 8.45 15.28 16.57
C TYR A 448 8.65 16.66 15.94
N LYS A 449 9.59 17.47 16.44
CA LYS A 449 9.94 18.76 15.83
C LYS A 449 10.37 18.58 14.37
N TYR A 450 11.19 17.57 14.11
CA TYR A 450 11.62 17.24 12.76
C TYR A 450 10.44 16.84 11.87
N LEU A 451 9.60 15.89 12.32
CA LEU A 451 8.39 15.46 11.61
C LEU A 451 7.47 16.62 11.28
N ARG A 452 7.20 17.50 12.26
CA ARG A 452 6.38 18.70 12.08
C ARG A 452 6.99 19.64 11.04
N SER A 453 8.29 19.90 11.13
CA SER A 453 9.00 20.77 10.20
C SER A 453 9.06 20.23 8.76
N TYR A 454 8.94 18.91 8.59
CA TYR A 454 9.03 18.24 7.30
C TYR A 454 7.64 18.08 6.65
N TYR A 455 6.65 17.63 7.42
CA TYR A 455 5.30 17.32 6.91
C TYR A 455 4.27 18.43 7.09
N TRP A 456 4.56 19.44 7.93
CA TRP A 456 3.66 20.58 8.13
C TRP A 456 4.43 21.91 8.20
N PRO A 457 5.24 22.26 7.17
CA PRO A 457 6.07 23.45 7.27
C PRO A 457 5.22 24.69 6.97
N ASN A 458 5.00 25.49 8.01
CA ASN A 458 4.44 26.84 7.98
C ASN A 458 3.12 27.04 7.20
N ASP A 459 2.06 26.35 7.66
CA ASP A 459 0.70 26.92 7.67
C ASP A 459 0.48 27.90 8.85
N LEU A 460 1.56 28.39 9.45
CA LEU A 460 1.56 29.54 10.34
C LEU A 460 1.69 30.80 9.48
N LEU A 461 0.57 31.24 8.89
CA LEU A 461 0.33 32.68 8.95
C LEU A 461 0.05 32.97 10.43
N ASP A 462 0.94 33.76 11.00
CA ASP A 462 0.90 34.37 12.33
C ASP A 462 1.50 33.58 13.51
N ASN A 463 2.77 33.88 13.81
CA ASN A 463 3.48 33.47 15.01
C ASN A 463 3.08 34.31 16.25
N SER A 464 2.00 35.11 16.20
CA SER A 464 1.56 35.93 17.33
C SER A 464 0.60 35.25 18.31
N ASP A 465 0.07 34.06 18.00
CA ASP A 465 -0.98 33.41 18.83
C ASP A 465 -0.54 32.14 19.58
N LEU A 466 0.76 31.79 19.56
CA LEU A 466 1.29 30.65 20.33
C LEU A 466 1.80 31.02 21.74
N GLU A 467 1.48 32.20 22.25
CA GLU A 467 1.45 32.40 23.70
C GLU A 467 0.27 31.65 24.31
N VAL A 468 0.54 30.39 24.69
CA VAL A 468 -0.10 29.61 25.74
C VAL A 468 -1.33 30.29 26.38
N LYS A 469 -2.50 30.16 25.75
CA LYS A 469 -3.75 30.26 26.50
C LYS A 469 -3.82 29.02 27.38
N LYS A 470 -3.40 29.20 28.64
CA LYS A 470 -3.53 28.22 29.72
C LYS A 470 -4.93 27.61 29.66
N ILE A 471 -5.01 26.30 29.46
CA ILE A 471 -6.22 25.51 29.59
C ILE A 471 -6.84 25.86 30.95
N PRO A 472 -8.06 26.39 31.03
CA PRO A 472 -8.69 26.65 32.33
C PRO A 472 -8.90 25.30 33.01
N GLN A 473 -8.25 25.10 34.16
CA GLN A 473 -8.63 24.03 35.08
C GLN A 473 -10.07 24.29 35.50
N ALA A 474 -11.00 23.46 35.04
CA ALA A 474 -12.40 23.54 35.45
C ALA A 474 -12.48 23.25 36.95
N ARG A 475 -12.61 24.32 37.75
CA ARG A 475 -12.92 24.26 39.17
C ARG A 475 -14.37 23.83 39.29
N MET A 476 -14.57 22.59 39.74
CA MET A 476 -15.89 22.05 40.07
C MET A 476 -16.45 22.86 41.26
N GLN A 477 -17.36 23.79 41.00
CA GLN A 477 -18.21 24.40 42.02
C GLN A 477 -19.67 24.27 41.61
N SER A 478 -20.38 23.48 42.40
CA SER A 478 -21.82 23.35 42.44
C SER A 478 -22.49 24.71 42.62
N LYS A 479 -23.45 25.05 41.77
CA LYS A 479 -24.56 25.92 42.15
C LYS A 479 -25.81 25.55 41.36
N ASP A 480 -26.82 25.15 42.12
CA ASP A 480 -28.19 24.98 41.69
C ASP A 480 -28.79 26.28 41.16
N SER A 481 -29.43 26.20 40.00
CA SER A 481 -30.56 27.08 39.65
C SER A 481 -31.41 26.43 38.57
N LYS A 482 -32.70 26.29 38.88
CA LYS A 482 -33.76 25.71 38.04
C LYS A 482 -34.21 26.67 36.94
N MET A 483 -34.86 26.08 35.92
CA MET A 483 -35.95 26.64 35.08
C MET A 483 -35.46 27.45 33.86
N ASN A 484 -35.93 27.28 32.61
CA ASN A 484 -37.14 26.67 32.04
C ASN A 484 -36.85 26.17 30.61
N ILE A 485 -37.58 25.14 30.20
CA ILE A 485 -37.53 24.48 28.88
C ILE A 485 -38.43 25.23 27.88
N PHE A 486 -37.97 25.38 26.64
CA PHE A 486 -38.83 25.67 25.48
C PHE A 486 -38.41 24.73 24.34
N GLU A 487 -39.18 23.67 24.11
CA GLU A 487 -39.09 22.82 22.91
C GLU A 487 -40.12 23.27 21.86
N PRO A 488 -39.82 23.17 20.56
CA PRO A 488 -40.83 23.00 19.53
C PRO A 488 -41.01 21.52 19.17
N SER A 489 -42.27 21.10 19.27
CA SER A 489 -42.86 19.81 18.90
C SER A 489 -42.60 19.38 17.45
N TYR A 490 -42.22 18.11 17.25
CA TYR A 490 -42.61 17.31 16.08
C TYR A 490 -43.04 15.91 16.54
N GLY A 491 -44.32 15.59 16.31
CA GLY A 491 -44.97 14.38 16.80
C GLY A 491 -44.64 13.13 15.98
N ASN A 492 -44.37 12.02 16.67
CA ASN A 492 -44.37 10.68 16.11
C ASN A 492 -45.44 9.83 16.83
N LYS A 493 -46.42 9.34 16.06
CA LYS A 493 -47.31 8.25 16.49
C LYS A 493 -46.58 6.93 16.29
N ALA A 494 -46.29 6.22 17.38
CA ALA A 494 -45.98 4.80 17.37
C ALA A 494 -46.88 4.10 18.38
N SER A 495 -47.68 3.17 17.89
CA SER A 495 -48.59 2.32 18.65
C SER A 495 -47.82 1.33 19.53
N ASN A 496 -48.40 1.13 20.70
CA ASN A 496 -47.87 0.35 21.82
C ASN A 496 -48.50 -1.05 21.76
N GLU A 497 -47.69 -2.10 21.68
CA GLU A 497 -48.12 -3.45 22.04
C GLU A 497 -47.12 -4.06 23.03
N ARG A 498 -47.64 -4.36 24.22
CA ARG A 498 -46.92 -4.72 25.43
C ARG A 498 -47.14 -6.22 25.66
N THR A 499 -46.10 -7.04 25.53
CA THR A 499 -46.10 -8.44 26.00
C THR A 499 -45.19 -8.60 27.22
N LYS A 500 -45.79 -9.00 28.35
CA LYS A 500 -45.11 -9.42 29.58
C LYS A 500 -44.45 -10.78 29.36
N VAL A 501 -43.15 -10.90 29.61
CA VAL A 501 -42.48 -12.20 29.79
C VAL A 501 -41.67 -12.20 31.09
N SER A 502 -41.80 -13.32 31.80
CA SER A 502 -41.45 -13.60 33.19
C SER A 502 -39.95 -13.49 33.55
N SER A 503 -39.70 -12.90 34.73
CA SER A 503 -38.42 -12.69 35.44
C SER A 503 -37.62 -13.97 35.75
N GLY A 504 -38.19 -15.17 35.57
CA GLY A 504 -37.51 -16.45 35.86
C GLY A 504 -36.50 -16.90 34.80
N ILE A 505 -36.73 -16.57 33.52
CA ILE A 505 -35.90 -17.08 32.40
C ILE A 505 -34.57 -16.35 32.31
N PHE A 506 -34.52 -15.08 32.73
CA PHE A 506 -33.31 -14.27 32.64
C PHE A 506 -32.21 -14.78 33.58
N LYS A 507 -32.55 -15.13 34.83
CA LYS A 507 -31.59 -15.59 35.85
C LYS A 507 -30.92 -16.92 35.51
N VAL A 508 -31.65 -17.85 34.88
CA VAL A 508 -31.10 -19.17 34.48
C VAL A 508 -30.12 -19.02 33.31
N LYS A 509 -30.41 -18.12 32.36
CA LYS A 509 -29.51 -17.87 31.21
C LYS A 509 -28.21 -17.16 31.64
N THR A 510 -28.24 -16.26 32.62
CA THR A 510 -27.04 -15.59 33.12
C THR A 510 -26.10 -16.56 33.85
N LEU A 511 -26.64 -17.49 34.64
CA LEU A 511 -25.85 -18.50 35.34
C LEU A 511 -25.22 -19.53 34.38
N ALA A 512 -25.95 -19.94 33.34
CA ALA A 512 -25.40 -20.81 32.30
C ALA A 512 -24.25 -20.15 31.52
N PHE A 513 -24.36 -18.84 31.24
CA PHE A 513 -23.31 -18.08 30.55
C PHE A 513 -22.05 -17.92 31.42
N LEU A 514 -22.21 -17.66 32.72
CA LEU A 514 -21.10 -17.60 33.68
C LEU A 514 -20.40 -18.96 33.84
N GLY A 515 -21.16 -20.06 33.81
CA GLY A 515 -20.62 -21.42 33.82
C GLY A 515 -19.76 -21.72 32.58
N LEU A 516 -20.27 -21.38 31.39
CA LEU A 516 -19.54 -21.51 30.12
C LEU A 516 -18.27 -20.66 30.09
N LEU A 517 -18.33 -19.43 30.59
CA LEU A 517 -17.16 -18.54 30.70
C LEU A 517 -16.10 -19.13 31.63
N CYS A 518 -16.49 -19.70 32.77
CA CYS A 518 -15.56 -20.37 33.69
C CYS A 518 -14.88 -21.58 33.04
N VAL A 519 -15.63 -22.42 32.31
CA VAL A 519 -15.06 -23.57 31.59
C VAL A 519 -14.10 -23.12 30.48
N MET A 520 -14.41 -22.04 29.76
CA MET A 520 -13.52 -21.48 28.74
C MET A 520 -12.22 -20.92 29.35
N LEU A 521 -12.32 -20.22 30.48
CA LEU A 521 -11.14 -19.70 31.19
C LEU A 521 -10.28 -20.84 31.78
N LEU A 522 -10.91 -21.89 32.32
CA LEU A 522 -10.21 -23.06 32.86
C LEU A 522 -9.49 -23.84 31.74
N THR A 523 -10.16 -24.06 30.61
CA THR A 523 -9.56 -24.75 29.45
C THR A 523 -8.45 -23.92 28.81
N TYR A 524 -8.60 -22.60 28.74
CA TYR A 524 -7.53 -21.68 28.32
C TYR A 524 -6.34 -21.75 29.28
N TYR A 525 -6.56 -21.70 30.59
CA TYR A 525 -5.51 -21.82 31.60
C TYR A 525 -4.76 -23.16 31.51
N ILE A 526 -5.48 -24.28 31.37
CA ILE A 526 -4.89 -25.61 31.19
C ILE A 526 -4.07 -25.68 29.90
N ARG A 527 -4.57 -25.16 28.78
CA ARG A 527 -3.83 -25.10 27.50
C ARG A 527 -2.55 -24.26 27.63
N ARG A 528 -2.63 -23.10 28.29
CA ARG A 528 -1.47 -22.21 28.52
C ARG A 528 -0.42 -22.88 29.43
N ARG A 529 -0.87 -23.62 30.46
CA ARG A 529 0.01 -24.39 31.36
C ARG A 529 0.69 -25.56 30.62
N ARG A 530 -0.03 -26.29 29.77
CA ARG A 530 0.55 -27.35 28.92
C ARG A 530 1.58 -26.79 27.93
N LYS A 531 1.34 -25.63 27.32
CA LYS A 531 2.30 -24.96 26.41
C LYS A 531 3.57 -24.54 27.15
N ARG A 532 3.46 -23.95 28.36
CA ARG A 532 4.61 -23.63 29.22
C ARG A 532 5.41 -24.87 29.63
N ASN A 533 4.74 -25.98 29.94
CA ASN A 533 5.43 -27.24 30.28
C ASN A 533 6.14 -27.86 29.07
N LYS A 534 5.56 -27.82 27.86
CA LYS A 534 6.24 -28.24 26.62
C LYS A 534 7.51 -27.42 26.35
N VAL A 535 7.46 -26.10 26.55
CA VAL A 535 8.64 -25.22 26.38
C VAL A 535 9.71 -25.50 27.43
N ARG A 536 9.33 -25.80 28.69
CA ARG A 536 10.28 -26.21 29.74
C ARG A 536 10.93 -27.57 29.46
N LEU A 537 10.19 -28.53 28.91
CA LEU A 537 10.72 -29.83 28.48
C LEU A 537 11.67 -29.68 27.29
N GLN A 538 11.34 -28.87 26.29
CA GLN A 538 12.24 -28.58 25.15
C GLN A 538 13.54 -27.87 25.59
N LYS A 539 13.48 -26.97 26.58
CA LYS A 539 14.68 -26.36 27.18
C LYS A 539 15.55 -27.38 27.95
N ARG A 540 14.94 -28.34 28.65
CA ARG A 540 15.69 -29.43 29.32
C ARG A 540 16.35 -30.38 28.34
N TYR A 541 15.69 -30.75 27.23
CA TYR A 541 16.29 -31.61 26.19
C TYR A 541 17.47 -30.94 25.47
N ARG A 542 17.45 -29.62 25.25
CA ARG A 542 18.60 -28.89 24.68
C ARG A 542 19.82 -28.81 25.61
N LEU A 543 19.62 -28.88 26.93
CA LEU A 543 20.71 -28.87 27.92
C LEU A 543 21.40 -30.24 28.07
N TYR A 544 20.73 -31.34 27.69
CA TYR A 544 21.33 -32.69 27.68
C TYR A 544 21.98 -33.09 26.35
N SER A 545 21.75 -32.32 25.28
CA SER A 545 22.35 -32.53 23.94
C SER A 545 23.74 -31.90 23.76
N HIS A 546 24.27 -31.24 24.81
CA HIS A 546 25.57 -30.54 24.79
C HIS A 546 26.51 -31.00 25.92
N LYS A 547 26.38 -32.25 26.37
CA LYS A 547 27.39 -32.92 27.19
C LYS A 547 27.84 -34.21 26.53
#